data_AF-A0A1V5ZKL0-F1
#
_entry.id   AF-A0A1V5ZKL0-F1
#
_cell.length_a   1.000
_cell.length_b   1.000
_cell.length_c   1.000
_cell.angle_alpha   90.00
_cell.angle_beta   90.00
_cell.angle_gamma   90.00
#
_symmetry.space_group_name_H-M   'P 1'
#
loop_
_entity.id
_entity.type
_entity.pdbx_description
1 polymer ?
#
loop_
_entity_poly.entity_id
_entity_poly.type
_entity_poly.pdbx_seq_one_letter_code
_entity_poly.pdbx_strand_id
1 'polypeptide(L)'
;MKISILNIVTFVPTYAYSAAALIFASGDHRIASPDALIMFHDMSVDLYGKYGSEVVPYVEQCNKLSKRFVNILDSKTVLPDELKTKLTNGSDIYLDSDEMLQFKVADQIGIYCGKDDMIYVGEEQPTTEETKQQ
;
A
#
# COMPACT_ATOMS: atom_id res chain seq x y z
N MET A 1 -0.13 16.30 -9.35
CA MET A 1 0.00 16.61 -10.79
C MET A 1 0.07 15.29 -11.54
N LYS A 2 -0.89 14.98 -12.39
CA LYS A 2 -0.92 13.73 -13.16
C LYS A 2 -0.04 13.92 -14.40
N ILE A 3 1.04 13.16 -14.50
CA ILE A 3 2.00 13.25 -15.63
C ILE A 3 1.55 12.36 -16.79
N SER A 4 0.89 11.24 -16.49
CA SER A 4 0.30 10.34 -17.49
C SER A 4 -1.14 10.76 -17.81
N ILE A 5 -1.50 10.71 -19.09
CA ILE A 5 -2.91 10.83 -19.50
C ILE A 5 -3.72 9.56 -19.22
N LEU A 6 -3.05 8.44 -18.94
CA LEU A 6 -3.68 7.16 -18.64
C LEU A 6 -4.05 7.06 -17.17
N ASN A 7 -5.12 6.31 -16.89
CA ASN A 7 -5.47 5.88 -15.54
C ASN A 7 -4.63 4.65 -15.18
N ILE A 8 -3.77 4.79 -14.17
CA ILE A 8 -2.89 3.72 -13.72
C ILE A 8 -3.61 2.91 -12.63
N VAL A 9 -3.99 1.69 -12.99
CA VAL A 9 -4.49 0.70 -12.03
C VAL A 9 -3.31 -0.07 -11.46
N THR A 10 -3.18 -0.08 -10.14
CA THR A 10 -2.21 -0.92 -9.44
C THR A 10 -2.96 -2.06 -8.76
N PHE A 11 -2.41 -3.28 -8.89
CA PHE A 11 -3.01 -4.48 -8.34
C PHE A 11 -1.97 -5.25 -7.52
N VAL A 12 -2.33 -5.62 -6.29
CA VAL A 12 -1.53 -6.51 -5.44
C VAL A 12 -2.24 -7.85 -5.27
N PRO A 13 -1.76 -8.94 -5.90
CA PRO A 13 -2.40 -10.26 -5.80
C PRO A 13 -2.04 -11.04 -4.54
N THR A 14 -0.90 -10.75 -3.91
CA THR A 14 -0.40 -11.53 -2.75
C THR A 14 0.34 -10.64 -1.78
N TYR A 15 1.39 -9.95 -2.22
CA TYR A 15 2.04 -8.97 -1.37
C TYR A 15 2.76 -7.87 -2.15
N ALA A 16 2.91 -6.71 -1.53
CA ALA A 16 3.71 -5.60 -2.05
C ALA A 16 4.48 -4.96 -0.89
N TYR A 17 5.80 -5.14 -0.83
CA TYR A 17 6.61 -4.65 0.30
C TYR A 17 7.59 -3.56 -0.13
N SER A 18 7.89 -2.65 0.80
CA SER A 18 8.87 -1.56 0.59
C SER A 18 8.49 -0.68 -0.62
N ALA A 19 9.40 -0.52 -1.58
CA ALA A 19 9.16 0.27 -2.78
C ALA A 19 7.92 -0.19 -3.57
N ALA A 20 7.61 -1.49 -3.58
CA ALA A 20 6.41 -1.99 -4.25
C ALA A 20 5.12 -1.47 -3.59
N ALA A 21 5.11 -1.34 -2.26
CA ALA A 21 4.00 -0.76 -1.52
C ALA A 21 3.78 0.71 -1.90
N LEU A 22 4.86 1.48 -2.07
CA LEU A 22 4.80 2.87 -2.48
C LEU A 22 4.32 3.03 -3.93
N ILE A 23 4.77 2.16 -4.83
CA ILE A 23 4.32 2.10 -6.22
C ILE A 23 2.82 1.78 -6.26
N PHE A 24 2.39 0.78 -5.49
CA PHE A 24 0.98 0.43 -5.35
C PHE A 24 0.14 1.63 -4.88
N ALA A 25 0.55 2.28 -3.79
CA ALA A 25 -0.14 3.45 -3.24
C ALA A 25 -0.16 4.67 -4.18
N SER A 26 0.76 4.72 -5.15
CA SER A 26 0.84 5.80 -6.13
C SER A 26 -0.14 5.66 -7.30
N GLY A 27 -0.84 4.52 -7.42
CA GLY A 27 -1.87 4.29 -8.43
C GLY A 27 -2.98 5.34 -8.41
N ASP A 28 -3.69 5.43 -9.54
CA ASP A 28 -4.95 6.18 -9.62
C ASP A 28 -6.12 5.36 -9.06
N HIS A 29 -6.07 4.05 -9.24
CA HIS A 29 -7.02 3.08 -8.67
C HIS A 29 -6.27 1.84 -8.18
N ARG A 30 -6.48 1.47 -6.93
CA ARG A 30 -5.63 0.51 -6.20
C ARG A 30 -6.47 -0.68 -5.75
N ILE A 31 -6.15 -1.86 -6.26
CA ILE A 31 -6.90 -3.09 -6.02
C ILE A 31 -6.02 -4.06 -5.24
N ALA A 32 -6.49 -4.58 -4.13
CA ALA A 32 -5.83 -5.65 -3.39
C ALA A 32 -6.65 -6.94 -3.47
N SER A 33 -6.00 -8.10 -3.56
CA SER A 33 -6.70 -9.37 -3.37
C SER A 33 -7.12 -9.55 -1.91
N PRO A 34 -8.09 -10.44 -1.62
CA PRO A 34 -8.52 -10.72 -0.24
C PRO A 34 -7.40 -11.21 0.69
N ASP A 35 -6.40 -11.91 0.15
CA ASP A 35 -5.29 -12.45 0.94
C ASP A 35 -4.02 -11.58 0.82
N ALA A 36 -4.16 -10.34 0.35
CA ALA A 36 -3.02 -9.46 0.12
C ALA A 36 -2.41 -8.92 1.41
N LEU A 37 -1.09 -8.79 1.42
CA LEU A 37 -0.34 -8.09 2.46
C LEU A 37 0.46 -6.92 1.87
N ILE A 38 0.47 -5.79 2.55
CA ILE A 38 1.33 -4.65 2.18
C ILE A 38 2.22 -4.26 3.35
N MET A 39 3.44 -3.84 3.04
CA MET A 39 4.38 -3.40 4.06
C MET A 39 5.08 -2.11 3.65
N PHE A 40 5.04 -1.15 4.57
CA PHE A 40 5.83 0.07 4.51
C PHE A 40 6.92 0.02 5.58
N HIS A 41 8.13 0.42 5.22
CA HIS A 41 9.23 0.64 6.15
C HIS A 41 9.98 1.90 5.76
N ASP A 42 10.90 2.33 6.61
CA ASP A 42 11.75 3.48 6.33
C ASP A 42 12.84 3.14 5.30
N MET A 43 13.87 3.98 5.20
CA MET A 43 14.93 3.76 4.23
C MET A 43 16.02 2.89 4.82
N SER A 44 16.16 1.66 4.32
CA SER A 44 17.34 0.86 4.59
C SER A 44 18.53 1.36 3.79
N VAL A 45 19.63 1.69 4.49
CA VAL A 45 20.88 2.15 3.90
C VAL A 45 22.08 1.52 4.60
N ASP A 46 23.15 1.34 3.85
CA ASP A 46 24.47 1.03 4.39
C ASP A 46 25.43 2.16 4.03
N LEU A 47 26.27 2.57 4.98
CA LEU A 47 27.00 3.82 4.94
C LEU A 47 28.47 3.63 5.34
N TYR A 48 29.37 3.93 4.42
CA TYR A 48 30.81 3.86 4.63
C TYR A 48 31.51 4.99 3.86
N GLY A 49 32.45 5.69 4.51
CA GLY A 49 33.23 6.74 3.87
C GLY A 49 33.64 7.89 4.80
N LYS A 50 34.16 8.95 4.20
CA LYS A 50 34.57 10.20 4.86
C LYS A 50 33.33 10.94 5.38
N TYR A 51 33.33 11.24 6.67
CA TYR A 51 32.18 11.86 7.34
C TYR A 51 31.65 13.11 6.62
N GLY A 52 32.51 14.10 6.35
CA GLY A 52 32.07 15.40 5.84
C GLY A 52 31.68 15.42 4.35
N SER A 53 32.39 14.66 3.50
CA SER A 53 32.20 14.73 2.04
C SER A 53 31.33 13.62 1.47
N GLU A 54 31.09 12.55 2.22
CA GLU A 54 30.36 11.37 1.73
C GLU A 54 29.17 11.05 2.65
N VAL A 55 29.42 10.85 3.95
CA VAL A 55 28.36 10.43 4.90
C VAL A 55 27.31 11.51 5.10
N VAL A 56 27.71 12.74 5.46
CA VAL A 56 26.76 13.83 5.73
C VAL A 56 25.88 14.15 4.50
N PRO A 57 26.42 14.35 3.29
CA PRO A 57 25.60 14.59 2.11
C PRO A 57 24.65 13.43 1.78
N TYR A 58 25.08 12.18 1.98
CA TYR A 58 24.24 11.01 1.74
C TYR A 58 23.07 10.97 2.74
N VAL A 59 23.33 11.15 4.03
CA VAL A 59 22.29 11.22 5.07
C VAL A 59 21.29 12.34 4.78
N GLU A 60 21.74 13.50 4.32
CA GLU A 60 20.84 14.59 3.89
C GLU A 60 19.92 14.18 2.73
N GLN A 61 20.44 13.43 1.73
CA GLN A 61 19.62 12.91 0.65
C GLN A 61 18.63 11.84 1.13
N CYS A 62 19.05 10.94 2.02
CA CYS A 62 18.15 9.94 2.62
C CYS A 62 17.00 10.62 3.38
N ASN A 63 17.30 11.62 4.19
CA ASN A 63 16.30 12.42 4.90
C ASN A 63 15.33 13.11 3.93
N LYS A 64 15.83 13.66 2.83
CA LYS A 64 14.99 14.26 1.79
C LYS A 64 14.08 13.23 1.13
N LEU A 65 14.59 12.06 0.80
CA LEU A 65 13.83 11.01 0.13
C LEU A 65 12.78 10.37 1.07
N SER A 66 13.15 10.11 2.33
CA SER A 66 12.24 9.62 3.37
C SER A 66 11.05 10.57 3.57
N LYS A 67 11.29 11.88 3.68
CA LYS A 67 10.21 12.89 3.74
C LYS A 67 9.29 12.83 2.52
N ARG A 68 9.82 12.60 1.32
CA ARG A 68 8.99 12.48 0.11
C ARG A 68 8.13 11.22 0.14
N PHE A 69 8.64 10.11 0.67
CA PHE A 69 7.88 8.87 0.81
C PHE A 69 6.70 9.06 1.77
N VAL A 70 6.94 9.64 2.94
CA VAL A 70 5.89 9.97 3.91
C VAL A 70 4.84 10.89 3.28
N ASN A 71 5.26 11.95 2.57
CA ASN A 71 4.33 12.85 1.89
C ASN A 71 3.46 12.16 0.83
N ILE A 72 4.00 11.16 0.10
CA ILE A 72 3.21 10.38 -0.86
C ILE A 72 2.13 9.62 -0.11
N LEU A 73 2.48 8.91 0.97
CA LEU A 73 1.52 8.18 1.79
C LEU A 73 0.45 9.10 2.39
N ASP A 74 0.85 10.23 2.96
CA ASP A 74 -0.09 11.23 3.50
C ASP A 74 -1.06 11.76 2.44
N SER A 75 -0.60 11.92 1.20
CA SER A 75 -1.43 12.43 0.11
C SER A 75 -2.39 11.40 -0.50
N LYS A 76 -2.14 10.10 -0.27
CA LYS A 76 -2.83 8.99 -0.94
C LYS A 76 -3.60 8.08 0.00
N THR A 77 -3.34 8.17 1.31
CA THR A 77 -3.87 7.25 2.31
C THR A 77 -4.38 8.03 3.52
N VAL A 78 -5.14 7.36 4.38
CA VAL A 78 -5.63 7.90 5.67
C VAL A 78 -5.08 7.07 6.82
N LEU A 79 -3.78 6.74 6.77
CA LEU A 79 -3.11 6.01 7.84
C LEU A 79 -3.30 6.74 9.20
N PRO A 80 -3.56 6.02 10.29
CA PRO A 80 -3.57 6.58 11.63
C PRO A 80 -2.22 7.21 11.99
N ASP A 81 -2.23 8.27 12.78
CA ASP A 81 -1.01 8.96 13.22
C ASP A 81 -0.05 8.04 14.00
N GLU A 82 -0.59 7.05 14.71
CA GLU A 82 0.21 6.03 15.39
C GLU A 82 1.04 5.21 14.39
N LEU A 83 0.43 4.79 13.27
CA LEU A 83 1.13 4.05 12.22
C LEU A 83 2.15 4.96 11.53
N LYS A 84 1.78 6.20 11.21
CA LYS A 84 2.76 7.16 10.65
C LYS A 84 3.96 7.36 11.56
N THR A 85 3.72 7.49 12.86
CA THR A 85 4.77 7.63 13.87
C THR A 85 5.68 6.41 13.92
N LYS A 86 5.11 5.19 13.85
CA LYS A 86 5.87 3.94 13.73
C LYS A 86 6.77 3.94 12.49
N LEU A 87 6.24 4.32 11.33
CA LEU A 87 7.01 4.39 10.08
C LEU A 87 8.20 5.36 10.21
N THR A 88 7.95 6.55 10.73
CA THR A 88 9.00 7.58 10.86
C THR A 88 10.05 7.24 11.90
N ASN A 89 9.73 6.34 12.84
CA ASN A 89 10.65 5.86 13.86
C ASN A 89 11.42 4.60 13.42
N GLY A 90 11.29 4.18 12.16
CA GLY A 90 12.01 3.05 11.58
C GLY A 90 11.36 1.69 11.81
N SER A 91 10.09 1.66 12.21
CA SER A 91 9.34 0.40 12.31
C SER A 91 8.66 0.06 11.00
N ASP A 92 8.71 -1.22 10.64
CA ASP A 92 7.87 -1.79 9.60
C ASP A 92 6.39 -1.74 10.02
N ILE A 93 5.52 -1.44 9.06
CA ILE A 93 4.07 -1.50 9.19
C ILE A 93 3.58 -2.52 8.18
N TYR A 94 2.96 -3.57 8.68
CA TYR A 94 2.27 -4.57 7.87
C TYR A 94 0.78 -4.29 7.95
N LEU A 95 0.10 -4.34 6.81
CA LEU A 95 -1.34 -4.23 6.72
C LEU A 95 -1.90 -5.39 5.88
N ASP A 96 -3.01 -5.97 6.34
CA ASP A 96 -3.82 -6.89 5.53
C ASP A 96 -4.76 -6.15 4.57
N SER A 97 -5.55 -6.89 3.79
CA SER A 97 -6.51 -6.33 2.83
C SER A 97 -7.57 -5.44 3.48
N ASP A 98 -8.04 -5.80 4.67
CA ASP A 98 -9.11 -5.08 5.34
C ASP A 98 -8.58 -3.74 5.88
N GLU A 99 -7.39 -3.76 6.49
CA GLU A 99 -6.66 -2.57 6.90
C GLU A 99 -6.28 -1.70 5.70
N MET A 100 -5.88 -2.31 4.58
CA MET A 100 -5.62 -1.58 3.33
C MET A 100 -6.85 -0.80 2.85
N LEU A 101 -8.03 -1.41 2.92
CA LEU A 101 -9.29 -0.75 2.53
C LEU A 101 -9.68 0.33 3.55
N GLN A 102 -9.58 0.01 4.84
CA GLN A 102 -9.89 0.92 5.95
C GLN A 102 -9.04 2.19 5.89
N PHE A 103 -7.73 2.06 5.66
CA PHE A 103 -6.78 3.17 5.64
C PHE A 103 -6.60 3.80 4.25
N LYS A 104 -7.45 3.45 3.28
CA LYS A 104 -7.37 3.95 1.89
C LYS A 104 -5.99 3.74 1.27
N VAL A 105 -5.32 2.64 1.62
CA VAL A 105 -4.14 2.15 0.90
C VAL A 105 -4.58 1.43 -0.37
N ALA A 106 -5.69 0.68 -0.30
CA ALA A 106 -6.44 0.19 -1.45
C ALA A 106 -7.79 0.91 -1.56
N ASP A 107 -8.30 1.02 -2.78
CA ASP A 107 -9.63 1.55 -3.07
C ASP A 107 -10.69 0.44 -3.13
N GLN A 108 -10.26 -0.79 -3.43
CA GLN A 108 -11.12 -1.95 -3.60
C GLN A 108 -10.38 -3.24 -3.26
N ILE A 109 -11.14 -4.22 -2.74
CA ILE A 109 -10.70 -5.62 -2.63
C ILE A 109 -11.30 -6.44 -3.78
N GLY A 110 -10.49 -7.23 -4.47
CA GLY A 110 -10.95 -8.08 -5.57
C GLY A 110 -9.83 -8.82 -6.30
N ILE A 111 -10.22 -9.77 -7.13
CA ILE A 111 -9.31 -10.55 -7.98
C ILE A 111 -9.29 -9.90 -9.37
N TYR A 112 -8.13 -9.46 -9.84
CA TYR A 112 -8.00 -8.92 -11.19
C TYR A 112 -8.03 -10.05 -12.23
N CYS A 113 -9.17 -10.25 -12.88
CA CYS A 113 -9.39 -11.31 -13.87
C CYS A 113 -9.32 -10.85 -15.35
N GLY A 114 -8.94 -9.59 -15.62
CA GLY A 114 -8.71 -9.09 -16.98
C GLY A 114 -9.94 -9.10 -17.92
N LYS A 115 -11.14 -9.30 -17.40
CA LYS A 115 -12.43 -9.14 -18.11
C LYS A 115 -13.34 -8.24 -17.28
N ASP A 116 -14.14 -7.43 -17.97
CA ASP A 116 -14.85 -6.25 -17.44
C ASP A 116 -15.85 -6.49 -16.30
N ASP A 117 -16.13 -7.74 -15.91
CA ASP A 117 -17.37 -8.09 -15.19
C ASP A 117 -17.22 -8.64 -13.77
N MET A 118 -16.06 -8.60 -13.10
CA MET A 118 -15.93 -9.23 -11.77
C MET A 118 -15.18 -8.37 -10.75
N ILE A 119 -15.95 -7.57 -10.00
CA ILE A 119 -15.63 -7.16 -8.64
C ILE A 119 -16.03 -8.32 -7.72
N TYR A 120 -15.10 -8.84 -6.91
CA TYR A 120 -15.46 -9.81 -5.88
C TYR A 120 -16.38 -9.11 -4.86
N VAL A 121 -17.67 -9.43 -4.93
CA VAL A 121 -18.65 -9.10 -3.90
C VAL A 121 -18.56 -10.24 -2.89
N GLY A 122 -18.21 -9.93 -1.64
CA GLY A 122 -17.92 -10.90 -0.59
C GLY A 122 -19.00 -11.96 -0.38
N GLU A 123 -18.58 -13.08 0.22
CA GLU A 123 -19.30 -14.34 0.46
C GLU A 123 -20.83 -14.21 0.58
N GLU A 124 -21.56 -14.90 -0.31
CA GLU A 124 -22.97 -15.21 -0.07
C GLU A 124 -23.07 -16.00 1.24
N GLN A 125 -23.64 -15.37 2.27
CA GLN A 125 -24.15 -16.07 3.44
C GLN A 125 -25.08 -17.19 2.96
N PRO A 126 -24.97 -18.43 3.48
CA PRO A 126 -25.82 -19.51 3.04
C PRO A 126 -27.28 -19.14 3.32
N THR A 127 -28.07 -18.99 2.25
CA THR A 127 -29.51 -18.83 2.35
C THR A 127 -30.08 -20.11 2.92
N THR A 128 -30.34 -20.14 4.23
CA THR A 128 -31.17 -21.16 4.85
C THR A 128 -32.61 -20.95 4.40
N GLU A 129 -32.99 -21.51 3.26
CA GLU A 129 -34.39 -21.72 2.91
C GLU A 129 -34.50 -22.76 1.79
N GLU A 130 -34.56 -24.05 2.17
CA GLU A 130 -35.36 -25.04 1.44
C GLU A 130 -35.51 -26.33 2.26
N THR A 131 -36.54 -26.38 3.12
CA THR A 131 -37.30 -27.63 3.33
C THR A 131 -38.74 -27.28 3.68
N LYS A 132 -39.55 -27.04 2.65
CA LYS A 132 -40.99 -27.28 2.69
C LYS A 132 -41.41 -27.99 1.41
N GLN A 133 -41.65 -29.29 1.55
CA GLN A 133 -42.53 -30.18 0.78
C GLN A 133 -42.28 -31.57 1.41
N GLN A 134 -43.23 -32.26 2.06
CA GLN A 134 -44.66 -32.47 1.79
C GLN A 134 -45.49 -32.43 3.07
#